data_AF-A0A800AQ89-F1
#
_entry.id   AF-A0A800AQ89-F1
#
_cell.length_a   1.000
_cell.length_b   1.000
_cell.length_c   1.000
_cell.angle_alpha   90.00
_cell.angle_beta   90.00
_cell.angle_gamma   90.00
#
_symmetry.space_group_name_H-M   'P 1'
#
loop_
_entity.id
_entity.type
_entity.pdbx_description
1 polymer ?
#
loop_
_entity_poly.entity_id
_entity_poly.type
_entity_poly.pdbx_seq_one_letter_code
_entity_poly.pdbx_strand_id
1 'polypeptide(L)'
;MLSIVGTGKMAQAIIKGLKDRFEIEVVGRDLKKLKKLESKNISIKTFEDFSPNEKTIILAIKPNALNDISKYLNGSDTIISILAGVSLEILKNKINAKSYIRAMP
;
A
#
# COMPACT_ATOMS: atom_id res chain seq x y z
N MET A 1 -0.41 10.52 -7.35
CA MET A 1 0.20 9.18 -7.46
C MET A 1 -0.41 8.26 -6.41
N LEU A 2 -0.73 7.02 -6.76
CA LEU A 2 -1.35 6.03 -5.86
C LEU A 2 -0.32 4.99 -5.42
N SER A 3 -0.12 4.81 -4.11
CA SER A 3 0.84 3.81 -3.61
C SER A 3 0.12 2.53 -3.19
N ILE A 4 0.60 1.38 -3.64
CA ILE A 4 0.08 0.07 -3.27
C ILE A 4 1.15 -0.67 -2.47
N VAL A 5 0.85 -0.92 -1.19
CA VAL A 5 1.76 -1.63 -0.29
C VAL A 5 1.43 -3.11 -0.31
N GLY A 6 2.35 -3.91 -0.84
CA GLY A 6 2.22 -5.36 -0.97
C GLY A 6 2.33 -5.85 -2.41
N THR A 7 2.75 -7.11 -2.57
CA THR A 7 2.99 -7.76 -3.87
C THR A 7 2.19 -9.05 -4.07
N GLY A 8 1.21 -9.30 -3.19
CA GLY A 8 0.36 -10.49 -3.21
C GLY A 8 -0.67 -10.48 -4.35
N LYS A 9 -1.51 -11.52 -4.40
CA LYS A 9 -2.53 -11.67 -5.44
C LYS A 9 -3.54 -10.52 -5.46
N MET A 10 -3.99 -10.06 -4.29
CA MET A 10 -4.92 -8.93 -4.21
C MET A 10 -4.27 -7.62 -4.70
N ALA A 11 -3.01 -7.37 -4.34
CA ALA A 11 -2.27 -6.21 -4.87
C ALA A 11 -2.20 -6.27 -6.41
N GLN A 12 -1.86 -7.43 -6.98
CA GLN A 12 -1.80 -7.64 -8.42
C GLN A 12 -3.16 -7.42 -9.11
N ALA A 13 -4.25 -7.90 -8.52
CA ALA A 13 -5.60 -7.70 -9.05
C ALA A 13 -5.98 -6.23 -9.06
N ILE A 14 -5.72 -5.50 -7.97
CA ILE A 14 -5.98 -4.06 -7.86
C ILE A 14 -5.13 -3.28 -8.86
N ILE A 15 -3.82 -3.57 -8.95
CA ILE A 15 -2.92 -2.97 -9.94
C ILE A 15 -3.48 -3.17 -11.35
N LYS A 16 -3.89 -4.39 -11.70
CA LYS A 16 -4.44 -4.70 -13.02
C LYS A 16 -5.70 -3.88 -13.33
N GLY A 17 -6.55 -3.62 -12.34
CA GLY A 17 -7.76 -2.81 -12.51
C GLY A 17 -7.52 -1.30 -12.57
N LEU A 18 -6.36 -0.81 -12.08
CA LEU A 18 -6.09 0.62 -11.91
C LEU A 18 -4.95 1.17 -12.80
N LYS A 19 -4.06 0.32 -13.31
CA LYS A 19 -2.83 0.73 -14.03
C LYS A 19 -3.04 1.61 -15.28
N ASP A 20 -4.24 1.56 -15.87
CA ASP A 20 -4.59 2.32 -17.06
C ASP A 20 -5.26 3.66 -16.72
N ARG A 21 -5.54 3.90 -15.43
CA ARG A 21 -6.23 5.10 -14.91
C ARG A 21 -5.39 5.92 -13.93
N PHE A 22 -4.35 5.34 -13.36
CA PHE A 22 -3.52 5.96 -12.32
C PHE A 22 -2.05 5.64 -12.54
N GLU A 23 -1.18 6.60 -12.20
CA GLU A 23 0.23 6.32 -11.92
C GLU A 23 0.35 5.61 -10.58
N ILE A 24 0.89 4.40 -10.61
CA ILE A 24 0.98 3.51 -9.46
C ILE A 24 2.42 3.37 -9.03
N GLU A 25 2.65 3.41 -7.73
CA GLU A 25 3.91 3.05 -7.09
C GLU A 25 3.68 1.83 -6.20
N VAL A 26 4.38 0.73 -6.46
CA VAL A 26 4.27 -0.50 -5.66
C VAL A 26 5.38 -0.56 -4.64
N VAL A 27 5.02 -0.75 -3.37
CA VAL A 27 5.95 -0.76 -2.24
C VAL A 27 6.01 -2.15 -1.62
N GLY A 28 7.23 -2.66 -1.39
CA GLY A 28 7.42 -3.99 -0.81
C GLY A 28 8.83 -4.22 -0.28
N ARG A 29 9.06 -5.38 0.37
CA ARG A 29 10.40 -5.77 0.86
C ARG A 29 11.24 -6.46 -0.21
N ASP A 30 10.60 -7.29 -1.03
CA ASP A 30 11.29 -8.19 -1.97
C ASP A 30 11.41 -7.54 -3.35
N LEU A 31 12.61 -7.04 -3.65
CA LEU A 31 12.95 -6.43 -4.93
C LEU A 31 12.69 -7.36 -6.13
N LYS A 32 12.90 -8.68 -5.99
CA LYS A 32 12.65 -9.61 -7.10
C LYS A 32 11.16 -9.71 -7.41
N LYS A 33 10.29 -9.65 -6.40
CA LYS A 33 8.83 -9.61 -6.61
C LYS A 33 8.38 -8.27 -7.15
N LEU A 34 8.97 -7.18 -6.69
CA LEU A 34 8.66 -5.83 -7.16
C LEU A 34 8.99 -5.67 -8.65
N LYS A 35 10.18 -6.07 -9.09
CA LYS A 35 10.58 -6.00 -10.51
C LYS A 35 9.63 -6.72 -11.47
N LYS A 36 8.86 -7.70 -11.01
CA LYS A 36 7.84 -8.38 -11.82
C LYS A 36 6.57 -7.54 -12.05
N LEU A 37 6.37 -6.49 -11.26
CA LEU A 37 5.22 -5.59 -11.31
C LEU A 37 5.55 -4.26 -12.00
N GLU A 38 6.83 -3.96 -12.16
CA GLU A 38 7.32 -2.77 -12.85
C GLU A 38 6.85 -2.75 -14.32
N SER A 39 6.35 -1.60 -14.74
CA SER A 39 5.91 -1.37 -16.13
C SER A 39 5.84 0.13 -16.40
N LYS A 40 5.46 0.54 -17.61
CA LYS A 40 5.45 1.97 -18.03
C LYS A 40 4.73 2.91 -17.05
N ASN A 41 3.65 2.46 -16.41
CA ASN A 41 2.84 3.26 -15.47
C ASN A 41 2.98 2.80 -14.00
N ILE A 42 3.92 1.88 -13.74
CA ILE A 42 4.10 1.26 -12.44
C ILE A 42 5.57 1.38 -12.03
N SER A 43 5.83 2.28 -11.08
CA SER A 43 7.12 2.37 -10.40
C SER A 43 7.16 1.42 -9.21
N ILE A 44 8.36 1.07 -8.76
CA ILE A 44 8.56 0.19 -7.62
C ILE A 44 9.48 0.84 -6.58
N LYS A 45 9.19 0.59 -5.31
CA LYS A 45 10.02 1.05 -4.19
C LYS A 45 10.16 -0.01 -3.10
N THR A 46 11.32 -0.03 -2.47
CA THR A 46 11.45 -0.69 -1.17
C THR A 46 10.79 0.14 -0.09
N PHE A 47 10.55 -0.42 1.10
CA PHE A 47 10.09 0.37 2.25
C PHE A 47 11.11 1.42 2.69
N GLU A 48 12.39 1.20 2.45
CA GLU A 48 13.47 2.12 2.83
C GLU A 48 13.50 3.35 1.91
N ASP A 49 13.21 3.16 0.62
CA ASP A 49 13.19 4.24 -0.38
C ASP A 49 11.82 4.95 -0.49
N PHE A 50 10.83 4.46 0.25
CA PHE A 50 9.45 4.93 0.18
C PHE A 50 9.21 6.14 1.10
N SER A 51 8.62 7.19 0.52
CA SER A 51 8.11 8.35 1.27
C SER A 51 6.57 8.33 1.23
N PRO A 52 5.88 8.34 2.40
CA PRO A 52 4.42 8.30 2.49
C PRO A 52 3.75 9.68 2.34
N ASN A 53 4.50 10.78 2.45
CA ASN A 53 3.94 12.13 2.50
C ASN A 53 3.12 12.47 1.25
N GLU A 54 1.94 13.05 1.44
CA GLU A 54 1.02 13.48 0.37
C GLU A 54 0.53 12.33 -0.52
N LYS A 55 0.58 11.09 -0.03
CA LYS A 55 0.15 9.90 -0.78
C LYS A 55 -1.12 9.29 -0.23
N THR A 56 -1.95 8.80 -1.17
CA THR A 56 -2.99 7.82 -0.89
C THR A 56 -2.38 6.42 -1.01
N ILE A 57 -2.54 5.62 0.04
CA ILE A 57 -1.90 4.31 0.18
C ILE A 57 -2.97 3.22 0.30
N ILE A 58 -2.90 2.22 -0.56
CA ILE A 58 -3.69 0.99 -0.46
C ILE A 58 -2.87 -0.08 0.26
N LEU A 59 -3.34 -0.56 1.40
CA LEU A 59 -2.72 -1.65 2.17
C LEU A 59 -3.21 -3.01 1.67
N ALA A 60 -2.44 -3.63 0.78
CA ALA A 60 -2.71 -4.93 0.18
C ALA A 60 -1.72 -6.02 0.68
N ILE A 61 -1.44 -6.00 1.98
CA ILE A 61 -0.61 -6.98 2.69
C ILE A 61 -1.46 -8.00 3.45
N LYS A 62 -0.82 -8.95 4.14
CA LYS A 62 -1.51 -9.76 5.14
C LYS A 62 -1.64 -8.98 6.47
N PRO A 63 -2.72 -9.17 7.25
CA PRO A 63 -2.94 -8.45 8.51
C PRO A 63 -1.79 -8.53 9.52
N ASN A 64 -1.12 -9.67 9.61
CA ASN A 64 0.01 -9.90 10.52
C ASN A 64 1.23 -9.03 10.21
N ALA A 65 1.39 -8.55 8.97
CA ALA A 65 2.52 -7.71 8.58
C ALA A 65 2.32 -6.22 8.93
N LEU A 66 1.13 -5.82 9.38
CA LEU A 66 0.79 -4.42 9.65
C LEU A 66 1.71 -3.79 10.70
N ASN A 67 2.08 -4.53 11.75
CA ASN A 67 2.95 -4.02 12.81
C ASN A 67 4.30 -3.58 12.24
N ASP A 68 4.97 -4.47 11.53
CA ASP A 68 6.31 -4.22 11.02
C ASP A 68 6.40 -3.06 10.02
N ILE A 69 5.35 -2.88 9.23
CA ILE A 69 5.37 -1.93 8.10
C ILE A 69 4.74 -0.57 8.45
N SER A 70 3.94 -0.49 9.50
CA SER A 70 3.21 0.72 9.89
C SER A 70 4.11 1.96 10.03
N LYS A 71 5.33 1.79 10.57
CA LYS A 71 6.32 2.85 10.75
C LYS A 71 6.71 3.58 9.46
N TYR A 72 6.65 2.92 8.30
CA TYR A 72 7.00 3.50 7.00
C TYR A 72 5.85 4.30 6.36
N LEU A 73 4.67 4.30 6.98
CA LEU A 73 3.44 4.85 6.40
C LEU A 73 2.93 6.11 7.11
N ASN A 74 3.61 6.51 8.18
CA ASN A 74 3.27 7.70 8.96
C ASN A 74 3.47 8.97 8.13
N GLY A 75 2.49 9.87 8.16
CA GLY A 75 2.48 11.11 7.37
C GLY A 75 1.75 10.99 6.03
N SER A 76 1.10 9.85 5.77
CA SER A 76 0.26 9.68 4.59
C SER A 76 -1.03 10.50 4.65
N ASP A 77 -1.56 10.87 3.49
CA ASP A 77 -2.85 11.58 3.43
C ASP A 77 -4.00 10.63 3.70
N THR A 78 -4.00 9.47 3.04
CA THR A 78 -5.12 8.53 3.11
C THR A 78 -4.61 7.10 3.17
N ILE A 79 -5.09 6.34 4.15
CA ILE A 79 -4.93 4.89 4.22
C ILE A 79 -6.22 4.21 3.78
N ILE A 80 -6.16 3.45 2.69
CA ILE A 80 -7.21 2.54 2.25
C ILE A 80 -6.79 1.12 2.59
N SER A 81 -7.45 0.49 3.55
CA SER A 81 -7.11 -0.85 4.02
C SER A 81 -8.05 -1.90 3.43
N ILE A 82 -7.48 -2.91 2.76
CA ILE A 82 -8.18 -4.13 2.35
C ILE A 82 -7.93 -5.31 3.29
N LEU A 83 -7.42 -5.04 4.50
CA LEU A 83 -7.04 -6.07 5.45
C LEU A 83 -8.27 -6.69 6.12
N ALA A 84 -8.39 -8.02 6.02
CA ALA A 84 -9.35 -8.80 6.77
C ALA A 84 -9.10 -8.67 8.29
N GLY A 85 -10.16 -8.45 9.06
CA GLY A 85 -10.11 -8.46 10.53
C GLY A 85 -9.38 -7.28 11.19
N VAL A 86 -8.92 -6.26 10.45
CA VAL A 86 -8.27 -5.07 11.03
C VAL A 86 -9.25 -3.92 11.09
N SER A 87 -9.61 -3.46 12.29
CA SER A 87 -10.53 -2.33 12.47
C SER A 87 -9.88 -0.98 12.10
N LEU A 88 -10.71 0.04 11.87
CA LEU A 88 -10.23 1.42 11.67
C LEU A 88 -9.46 1.95 12.89
N GLU A 89 -9.88 1.56 14.09
CA GLU A 89 -9.20 1.92 15.34
C GLU A 89 -7.77 1.37 15.37
N ILE A 90 -7.57 0.09 15.01
CA ILE A 90 -6.23 -0.51 14.92
C ILE A 90 -5.37 0.23 13.89
N LEU A 91 -5.94 0.67 12.76
CA LEU A 91 -5.21 1.43 11.75
C LEU A 91 -4.77 2.80 12.28
N LYS A 92 -5.68 3.54 12.91
CA LYS A 92 -5.41 4.86 13.51
C LYS A 92 -4.34 4.78 14.62
N ASN A 93 -4.36 3.72 15.41
CA ASN A 93 -3.38 3.52 16.49
C ASN A 93 -1.97 3.18 15.98
N LYS A 94 -1.84 2.65 14.75
CA LYS A 94 -0.55 2.20 14.20
C LYS A 94 0.05 3.13 13.16
N ILE A 95 -0.79 3.83 12.40
CA ILE A 95 -0.37 4.66 11.28
C ILE A 95 -1.00 6.03 11.46
N ASN A 96 -0.19 7.08 11.52
CA ASN A 96 -0.66 8.45 11.52
C ASN A 96 -0.93 8.92 10.08
N ALA A 97 -2.21 9.15 9.75
CA ALA A 97 -2.67 9.61 8.44
C ALA A 97 -3.86 10.57 8.58
N LYS A 98 -4.13 11.40 7.57
CA LYS A 98 -5.25 12.36 7.63
C LYS A 98 -6.62 11.67 7.53
N SER A 99 -6.70 10.58 6.77
CA SER A 99 -7.97 9.84 6.59
C SER A 99 -7.77 8.33 6.46
N TYR A 100 -8.82 7.58 6.77
CA TYR A 100 -8.80 6.11 6.83
C TYR A 100 -10.08 5.53 6.24
N ILE A 101 -9.92 4.57 5.33
CA ILE A 101 -10.99 3.88 4.64
C ILE A 101 -10.75 2.37 4.76
N ARG A 102 -11.82 1.59 4.95
CA ARG A 102 -11.78 0.13 4.81
C ARG A 102 -12.59 -0.30 3.59
N ALA A 103 -12.06 -1.26 2.86
CA ALA A 103 -12.75 -1.96 1.79
C ALA A 103 -12.54 -3.47 1.94
N MET A 104 -13.47 -4.28 1.44
CA MET A 104 -13.35 -5.75 1.45
C MET A 104 -13.64 -6.29 0.04
N PRO A 105 -12.66 -6.22 -0.87
CA PRO A 105 -12.76 -6.77 -2.22
C PRO A 105 -12.55 -8.29 -2.28
#